data_AF-A0A3B4BGZ1-F1
#
_entry.id   AF-A0A3B4BGZ1-F1
#
_cell.length_a   1.000
_cell.length_b   1.000
_cell.length_c   1.000
_cell.angle_alpha   90.00
_cell.angle_beta   90.00
_cell.angle_gamma   90.00
#
_symmetry.space_group_name_H-M   'P 1'
#
loop_
_entity.id
_entity.type
_entity.pdbx_description
1 polymer ?
#
loop_
_entity_poly.entity_id
_entity_poly.type
_entity_poly.pdbx_seq_one_letter_code
_entity_poly.pdbx_strand_id
1 'polypeptide(L)'
;AEELVKTFFPQKIEEMQLMLTTSFICKDLETLKVLLDIPMPDPAKEEAKRKKKEPPCGPICVNETVDALLKDTKRQISTLKEKLNTQVSLWMQLQVPKVEDGNNFGVAVQEKVFELLTNTRTKIEAFQTLLGYSNERGDAVAKAAKSPHVGDYRALVHQLDQFLYCELRLIVLEIRNIY
;
A
#
# COMPACT_ATOMS: atom_id res chain seq x y z
N ALA A 1 -22.55 -14.49 4.00
CA ALA A 1 -21.55 -14.80 5.05
C ALA A 1 -21.01 -16.22 4.89
N GLU A 2 -21.86 -17.26 4.91
CA GLU A 2 -21.38 -18.64 4.77
C GLU A 2 -20.58 -18.92 3.49
N GLU A 3 -21.05 -18.43 2.34
CA GLU A 3 -20.31 -18.58 1.07
C GLU A 3 -18.94 -17.90 1.16
N LEU A 4 -18.84 -16.73 1.80
CA LEU A 4 -17.54 -16.07 1.96
C LEU A 4 -16.55 -16.95 2.72
N VAL A 5 -16.98 -17.53 3.84
CA VAL A 5 -16.11 -18.37 4.68
C VAL A 5 -15.78 -19.70 3.99
N LYS A 6 -16.74 -20.30 3.28
CA LYS A 6 -16.58 -21.62 2.66
C LYS A 6 -15.79 -21.59 1.36
N THR A 7 -15.91 -20.54 0.56
CA THR A 7 -15.32 -20.50 -0.79
C THR A 7 -14.42 -19.29 -1.00
N PHE A 8 -14.89 -18.09 -0.68
CA PHE A 8 -14.16 -16.86 -1.01
C PHE A 8 -12.86 -16.68 -0.21
N PHE A 9 -12.89 -16.94 1.10
CA PHE A 9 -11.73 -16.75 1.98
C PHE A 9 -10.58 -17.71 1.60
N PRO A 10 -10.79 -19.02 1.44
CA PRO A 10 -9.75 -19.93 0.96
C PRO A 10 -9.15 -19.51 -0.39
N GLN A 11 -10.00 -19.13 -1.35
CA GLN A 11 -9.54 -18.66 -2.66
C GLN A 11 -8.68 -17.39 -2.55
N LYS A 12 -9.07 -16.45 -1.69
CA LYS A 12 -8.31 -15.22 -1.48
C LYS A 12 -6.98 -15.46 -0.77
N ILE A 13 -6.91 -16.40 0.17
CA ILE A 13 -5.65 -16.79 0.82
C ILE A 13 -4.67 -17.33 -0.24
N GLU A 14 -5.13 -18.21 -1.13
CA GLU A 14 -4.32 -18.73 -2.23
C GLU A 14 -3.88 -17.63 -3.21
N GLU A 15 -4.78 -16.72 -3.58
CA GLU A 15 -4.46 -15.59 -4.45
C GLU A 15 -3.38 -14.69 -3.83
N MET A 16 -3.47 -14.39 -2.53
CA MET A 16 -2.47 -13.56 -1.85
C MET A 16 -1.14 -14.31 -1.73
N GLN A 17 -1.18 -15.61 -1.46
CA GLN A 17 0.01 -16.45 -1.43
C GLN A 17 0.69 -16.51 -2.79
N LEU A 18 -0.08 -16.61 -3.88
CA LEU A 18 0.45 -16.55 -5.24
C LEU A 18 1.11 -15.19 -5.49
N MET A 19 0.44 -14.08 -5.18
CA MET A 19 1.00 -12.74 -5.34
C MET A 19 2.32 -12.56 -4.59
N LEU A 20 2.42 -13.07 -3.34
CA LEU A 20 3.64 -13.04 -2.54
C LEU A 20 4.80 -13.85 -3.15
N THR A 21 4.50 -14.90 -3.91
CA THR A 21 5.50 -15.80 -4.49
C THR A 21 5.85 -15.51 -5.94
N THR A 22 5.00 -14.77 -6.66
CA THR A 22 5.22 -14.43 -8.09
C THR A 22 5.57 -12.96 -8.29
N SER A 23 4.85 -12.04 -7.64
CA SER A 23 5.01 -10.60 -7.84
C SER A 23 6.03 -9.99 -6.87
N PHE A 24 6.19 -10.58 -5.68
CA PHE A 24 7.17 -10.14 -4.67
C PHE A 24 8.46 -10.98 -4.66
N ILE A 25 9.05 -11.22 -5.83
CA ILE A 25 10.26 -12.05 -6.01
C ILE A 25 11.59 -11.30 -5.98
N CYS A 26 11.55 -9.98 -5.80
CA CYS A 26 12.74 -9.14 -5.84
C CYS A 26 13.67 -9.50 -4.68
N LYS A 27 14.81 -10.13 -4.98
CA LYS A 27 15.82 -10.52 -3.98
C LYS A 27 16.77 -9.36 -3.65
N ASP A 28 16.94 -8.44 -4.60
CA ASP A 28 17.83 -7.29 -4.47
C ASP A 28 17.05 -6.01 -4.75
N LEU A 29 16.88 -5.18 -3.73
CA LEU A 29 16.15 -3.90 -3.82
C LEU A 29 16.80 -2.92 -4.80
N GLU A 30 18.06 -3.13 -5.20
CA GLU A 30 18.74 -2.32 -6.21
C GLU A 30 18.09 -2.47 -7.59
N THR A 31 17.47 -3.61 -7.91
CA THR A 31 16.78 -3.79 -9.20
C THR A 31 15.49 -2.98 -9.33
N LEU A 32 15.00 -2.41 -8.21
CA LEU A 32 13.85 -1.51 -8.20
C LEU A 32 14.23 -0.07 -8.56
N LYS A 33 15.53 0.26 -8.64
CA LYS A 33 15.98 1.62 -8.96
C LYS A 33 15.71 1.93 -10.43
N VAL A 34 14.84 2.91 -10.66
CA VAL A 34 14.56 3.45 -12.00
C VAL A 34 15.57 4.54 -12.34
N LEU A 35 15.94 4.67 -13.61
CA LEU A 35 16.81 5.76 -14.05
C LEU A 35 16.16 7.12 -13.79
N LEU A 36 16.80 7.95 -12.95
CA LEU A 36 16.43 9.35 -12.74
C LEU A 36 17.30 10.24 -13.62
N ASP A 37 16.81 10.57 -14.81
CA ASP A 37 17.52 11.41 -15.79
C ASP A 37 17.45 12.91 -15.42
N ILE A 38 18.00 13.23 -14.25
CA ILE A 38 18.15 14.61 -13.78
C ILE A 38 19.61 15.02 -14.05
N PRO A 39 19.86 16.01 -14.93
CA PRO A 39 21.22 16.42 -15.26
C PRO A 39 21.95 16.96 -14.03
N MET A 40 23.20 16.52 -13.82
CA MET A 40 24.07 17.10 -12.79
C MET A 40 24.62 18.45 -13.24
N PRO A 41 24.61 19.47 -12.37
CA PRO A 41 25.24 20.74 -12.69
C PRO A 41 26.75 20.53 -12.72
N ASP A 42 27.35 20.80 -13.87
CA ASP A 42 28.80 20.79 -14.05
C ASP A 42 29.32 22.16 -13.55
N PRO A 43 30.17 22.20 -12.49
CA PRO A 43 30.63 23.45 -11.90
C PRO A 43 31.36 24.36 -12.91
N ALA A 44 31.91 23.80 -14.00
CA ALA A 44 32.56 24.57 -15.07
C ALA A 44 31.58 25.23 -16.07
N LYS A 45 30.28 24.87 -16.06
CA LYS A 45 29.26 25.36 -17.01
C LYS A 45 28.17 26.23 -16.37
N GLU A 46 28.21 26.44 -15.05
CA GLU A 46 27.15 27.12 -14.30
C GLU A 46 27.12 28.65 -14.45
N GLU A 47 28.22 29.31 -14.81
CA GLU A 47 28.23 30.78 -14.95
C GLU A 47 27.38 31.29 -16.14
N ALA A 48 27.02 30.45 -17.10
CA ALA A 48 26.36 30.87 -18.34
C ALA A 48 24.83 30.66 -18.41
N LYS A 49 24.18 29.96 -17.45
CA LYS A 49 22.80 29.45 -17.64
C LYS A 49 21.73 29.93 -16.66
N ARG A 50 21.93 31.01 -15.90
CA ARG A 50 20.89 31.57 -15.00
C ARG A 50 19.71 32.29 -15.71
N LYS A 51 19.54 32.16 -17.03
CA LYS A 51 18.44 32.76 -17.79
C LYS A 51 17.84 31.78 -18.80
N LYS A 52 17.02 30.83 -18.38
CA LYS A 52 16.04 30.16 -19.27
C LYS A 52 14.93 29.50 -18.46
N LYS A 53 13.68 29.82 -18.81
CA LYS A 53 12.42 29.26 -18.28
C LYS A 53 12.11 27.88 -18.90
N GLU A 54 13.12 27.05 -19.12
CA GLU A 54 12.91 25.67 -19.58
C GLU A 54 12.79 24.76 -18.35
N PRO A 55 11.98 23.68 -18.38
CA PRO A 55 11.93 22.73 -17.28
C PRO A 55 13.34 22.20 -16.99
N PRO A 56 13.78 22.17 -15.72
CA PRO A 56 15.16 21.80 -15.38
C PRO A 56 15.51 20.32 -15.65
N CYS A 57 14.53 19.49 -16.03
CA CYS A 57 14.71 18.08 -16.37
C CYS A 57 13.67 17.59 -17.40
N GLY A 58 13.96 16.46 -18.07
CA GLY A 58 12.99 15.73 -18.89
C GLY A 58 11.86 15.07 -18.06
N PRO A 59 10.89 14.39 -18.69
CA PRO A 59 9.83 13.70 -17.98
C PRO A 59 10.40 12.56 -17.11
N ILE A 60 10.15 12.62 -15.80
CA ILE A 60 10.55 11.57 -14.86
C ILE A 60 9.37 10.64 -14.65
N CYS A 61 9.52 9.39 -15.09
CA CYS A 61 8.46 8.39 -15.02
C CYS A 61 8.23 7.86 -13.60
N VAL A 62 7.05 7.27 -13.41
CA VAL A 62 6.73 6.47 -12.22
C VAL A 62 7.51 5.16 -12.23
N ASN A 63 7.73 4.57 -11.06
CA ASN A 63 8.27 3.23 -10.97
C ASN A 63 7.17 2.23 -11.35
N GLU A 64 7.22 1.72 -12.58
CA GLU A 64 6.16 0.87 -13.15
C GLU A 64 5.93 -0.40 -12.32
N THR A 65 6.99 -1.01 -11.80
CA THR A 65 6.90 -2.20 -10.96
C THR A 65 6.18 -1.91 -9.65
N VAL A 66 6.59 -0.85 -8.95
CA VAL A 66 5.98 -0.45 -7.67
C VAL A 66 4.55 0.05 -7.88
N ASP A 67 4.28 0.77 -8.96
CA ASP A 67 2.94 1.27 -9.29
C ASP A 67 1.96 0.14 -9.64
N ALA A 68 2.40 -0.88 -10.37
CA ALA A 68 1.58 -2.06 -10.65
C ALA A 68 1.24 -2.81 -9.35
N LEU A 69 2.23 -3.09 -8.50
CA LEU A 69 2.04 -3.73 -7.20
C LEU A 69 1.13 -2.92 -6.29
N LEU A 70 1.29 -1.60 -6.28
CA LEU A 70 0.46 -0.68 -5.52
C LEU A 70 -0.99 -0.77 -5.99
N LYS A 71 -1.26 -0.73 -7.31
CA LYS A 71 -2.61 -0.85 -7.87
C LYS A 71 -3.27 -2.18 -7.49
N ASP A 72 -2.55 -3.29 -7.62
CA ASP A 72 -3.07 -4.60 -7.24
C ASP A 72 -3.35 -4.68 -5.74
N THR A 73 -2.44 -4.19 -4.90
CA THR A 73 -2.62 -4.17 -3.44
C THR A 73 -3.81 -3.29 -3.04
N LYS A 74 -4.00 -2.13 -3.67
CA LYS A 74 -5.18 -1.27 -3.47
C LYS A 74 -6.48 -2.01 -3.77
N ARG A 75 -6.52 -2.78 -4.87
CA ARG A 75 -7.68 -3.60 -5.22
C ARG A 75 -7.98 -4.62 -4.11
N GLN A 76 -6.96 -5.31 -3.60
CA GLN A 76 -7.15 -6.31 -2.53
C GLN A 76 -7.61 -5.68 -1.21
N ILE A 77 -7.05 -4.53 -0.83
CA ILE A 77 -7.51 -3.76 0.34
C ILE A 77 -9.00 -3.40 0.19
N SER A 78 -9.40 -2.90 -0.98
CA SER A 78 -10.80 -2.53 -1.23
C SER A 78 -11.74 -3.73 -1.15
N THR A 79 -11.35 -4.86 -1.75
CA THR A 79 -12.12 -6.10 -1.68
C THR A 79 -12.23 -6.61 -0.23
N LEU A 80 -11.13 -6.64 0.51
CA LEU A 80 -11.14 -7.06 1.91
C LEU A 80 -12.03 -6.14 2.76
N LYS A 81 -11.92 -4.82 2.57
CA LYS A 81 -12.76 -3.83 3.24
C LYS A 81 -14.24 -4.08 3.00
N GLU A 82 -14.65 -4.32 1.76
CA GLU A 82 -16.05 -4.58 1.40
C GLU A 82 -16.55 -5.91 1.99
N LYS A 83 -15.80 -7.00 1.79
CA LYS A 83 -16.26 -8.33 2.22
C LYS A 83 -16.27 -8.47 3.75
N LEU A 84 -15.24 -7.98 4.44
CA LEU A 84 -15.16 -8.04 5.89
C LEU A 84 -16.14 -7.05 6.55
N ASN A 85 -16.06 -5.76 6.22
CA ASN A 85 -16.83 -4.73 6.93
C ASN A 85 -18.30 -4.68 6.52
N THR A 86 -18.65 -4.98 5.27
CA THR A 86 -20.03 -4.86 4.81
C THR A 86 -20.78 -6.19 4.91
N GLN A 87 -20.16 -7.33 4.63
CA GLN A 87 -20.88 -8.60 4.63
C GLN A 87 -20.77 -9.37 5.96
N VAL A 88 -19.57 -9.48 6.54
CA VAL A 88 -19.39 -10.25 7.79
C VAL A 88 -19.83 -9.45 9.01
N SER A 89 -19.35 -8.22 9.18
CA SER A 89 -19.69 -7.39 10.34
C SER A 89 -21.20 -7.08 10.41
N LEU A 90 -21.83 -6.72 9.29
CA LEU A 90 -23.28 -6.47 9.26
C LEU A 90 -24.08 -7.73 9.54
N TRP A 91 -23.73 -8.86 8.91
CA TRP A 91 -24.39 -10.13 9.17
C TRP A 91 -24.32 -10.47 10.66
N MET A 92 -23.15 -10.32 11.29
CA MET A 92 -22.95 -10.58 12.69
C MET A 92 -23.80 -9.67 13.60
N GLN A 93 -23.87 -8.37 13.30
CA GLN A 93 -24.73 -7.44 14.03
C GLN A 93 -26.22 -7.81 13.94
N LEU A 94 -26.66 -8.31 12.78
CA LEU A 94 -28.04 -8.77 12.58
C LEU A 94 -28.36 -10.10 13.28
N GLN A 95 -27.33 -10.84 13.74
CA GLN A 95 -27.50 -12.06 14.53
C GLN A 95 -27.57 -11.81 16.05
N VAL A 96 -27.44 -10.55 16.50
CA VAL A 96 -27.56 -10.22 17.92
C VAL A 96 -29.02 -10.38 18.36
N PRO A 97 -29.32 -11.26 19.33
CA PRO A 97 -30.69 -11.50 19.79
C PRO A 97 -31.22 -10.32 20.61
N LYS A 98 -32.51 -10.38 20.96
CA LYS A 98 -33.10 -9.43 21.90
C LYS A 98 -32.41 -9.53 23.26
N VAL A 99 -32.20 -8.40 23.92
CA VAL A 99 -31.57 -8.35 25.23
C VAL A 99 -32.47 -9.00 26.28
N GLU A 100 -31.92 -9.94 27.03
CA GLU A 100 -32.58 -10.68 28.11
C GLU A 100 -31.68 -10.73 29.36
N ASP A 101 -32.28 -10.93 30.54
CA ASP A 101 -31.60 -10.92 31.84
C ASP A 101 -30.79 -12.21 32.14
N GLY A 102 -30.63 -13.09 31.15
CA GLY A 102 -29.94 -14.36 31.27
C GLY A 102 -29.67 -15.01 29.91
N ASN A 103 -28.93 -16.14 29.90
CA ASN A 103 -28.52 -16.86 28.68
C ASN A 103 -27.64 -16.04 27.70
N ASN A 104 -26.81 -15.14 28.24
CA ASN A 104 -26.01 -14.20 27.46
C ASN A 104 -24.64 -14.74 27.00
N PHE A 105 -24.34 -16.03 27.20
CA PHE A 105 -23.04 -16.60 26.79
C PHE A 105 -22.82 -16.49 25.27
N GLY A 106 -23.84 -16.79 24.47
CA GLY A 106 -23.77 -16.63 23.01
C GLY A 106 -23.52 -15.18 22.59
N VAL A 107 -24.10 -14.21 23.31
CA VAL A 107 -23.88 -12.78 23.08
C VAL A 107 -22.44 -12.38 23.41
N ALA A 108 -21.88 -12.87 24.53
CA ALA A 108 -20.48 -12.62 24.89
C ALA A 108 -19.49 -13.17 23.84
N VAL A 109 -19.78 -14.33 23.25
CA VAL A 109 -19.01 -14.86 22.12
C VAL A 109 -19.13 -13.93 20.90
N GLN A 110 -20.34 -13.45 20.59
CA GLN A 110 -20.56 -12.51 19.49
C GLN A 110 -19.78 -11.21 19.70
N GLU A 111 -19.79 -10.64 20.91
CA GLU A 111 -19.03 -9.44 21.28
C GLU A 111 -17.53 -9.62 21.05
N LYS A 112 -16.97 -10.78 21.44
CA LYS A 112 -15.53 -11.02 21.28
C LYS A 112 -15.10 -11.08 19.81
N VAL A 113 -15.93 -11.67 18.96
CA VAL A 113 -15.68 -11.68 17.51
C VAL A 113 -15.86 -10.28 16.92
N PHE A 114 -16.83 -9.51 17.42
CA PHE A 114 -17.02 -8.12 16.98
C PHE A 114 -15.83 -7.22 17.34
N GLU A 115 -15.19 -7.45 18.49
CA GLU A 115 -13.94 -6.79 18.86
C GLU A 115 -12.83 -7.09 17.85
N LEU A 116 -12.68 -8.36 17.44
CA LEU A 116 -11.72 -8.77 16.42
C LEU A 116 -12.00 -8.09 15.07
N LEU A 117 -13.27 -8.07 14.61
CA LEU A 117 -13.67 -7.42 13.37
C LEU A 117 -13.40 -5.91 13.41
N THR A 118 -13.68 -5.26 14.54
CA THR A 118 -13.41 -3.84 14.75
C THR A 118 -11.92 -3.52 14.68
N ASN A 119 -11.08 -4.30 15.38
CA ASN A 119 -9.63 -4.15 15.33
C ASN A 119 -9.08 -4.35 13.91
N THR A 120 -9.61 -5.35 13.21
CA THR A 120 -9.24 -5.64 11.81
C THR A 120 -9.62 -4.49 10.88
N ARG A 121 -10.81 -3.90 11.07
CA ARG A 121 -11.24 -2.72 10.32
C ARG A 121 -10.28 -1.55 10.49
N THR A 122 -9.88 -1.24 11.72
CA THR A 122 -8.92 -0.17 12.00
C THR A 122 -7.57 -0.42 11.31
N LYS A 123 -7.08 -1.68 11.31
CA LYS A 123 -5.87 -2.04 10.57
C LYS A 123 -6.01 -1.83 9.06
N ILE A 124 -7.12 -2.26 8.47
CA ILE A 124 -7.38 -2.09 7.02
C ILE A 124 -7.44 -0.60 6.64
N GLU A 125 -8.06 0.23 7.48
CA GLU A 125 -8.09 1.69 7.28
C GLU A 125 -6.68 2.29 7.36
N ALA A 126 -5.81 1.80 8.25
CA ALA A 126 -4.43 2.23 8.34
C ALA A 126 -3.62 1.94 7.07
N PHE A 127 -3.88 0.84 6.35
CA PHE A 127 -3.21 0.55 5.07
C PHE A 127 -3.47 1.62 4.00
N GLN A 128 -4.56 2.41 4.12
CA GLN A 128 -4.85 3.49 3.18
C GLN A 128 -3.89 4.67 3.30
N THR A 129 -3.13 4.78 4.39
CA THR A 129 -2.09 5.82 4.53
C THR A 129 -0.98 5.67 3.50
N LEU A 130 -0.70 4.44 3.06
CA LEU A 130 0.29 4.14 2.02
C LEU A 130 -0.11 4.60 0.61
N LEU A 131 -1.33 5.14 0.45
CA LEU A 131 -1.77 5.82 -0.77
C LEU A 131 -1.05 7.17 -0.99
N GLY A 132 -0.38 7.70 0.04
CA GLY A 132 0.37 8.97 -0.02
C GLY A 132 1.68 8.91 -0.80
N TYR A 133 2.18 7.71 -1.15
CA TYR A 133 3.45 7.52 -1.85
C TYR A 133 3.59 8.37 -3.12
N SER A 134 2.55 8.46 -3.95
CA SER A 134 2.61 9.25 -5.19
C SER A 134 2.87 10.73 -4.92
N ASN A 135 2.37 11.25 -3.79
CA ASN A 135 2.59 12.62 -3.37
C ASN A 135 4.02 12.80 -2.84
N GLU A 136 4.46 11.94 -1.92
CA GLU A 136 5.81 12.02 -1.32
C GLU A 136 6.91 11.83 -2.36
N ARG A 137 6.74 10.87 -3.27
CA ARG A 137 7.65 10.67 -4.40
C ARG A 137 7.65 11.88 -5.33
N GLY A 138 6.47 12.43 -5.64
CA GLY A 138 6.34 13.64 -6.45
C GLY A 138 7.11 14.83 -5.86
N ASP A 139 7.00 15.03 -4.55
CA ASP A 139 7.73 16.08 -3.82
C ASP A 139 9.24 15.84 -3.83
N ALA A 140 9.68 14.59 -3.61
CA ALA A 140 11.08 14.23 -3.66
C ALA A 140 11.68 14.45 -5.07
N VAL A 141 10.96 14.04 -6.11
CA VAL A 141 11.35 14.26 -7.51
C VAL A 141 11.41 15.76 -7.84
N ALA A 142 10.42 16.54 -7.41
CA ALA A 142 10.40 17.98 -7.62
C ALA A 142 11.57 18.68 -6.92
N LYS A 143 11.95 18.25 -5.71
CA LYS A 143 13.14 18.76 -4.99
C LYS A 143 14.43 18.38 -5.70
N ALA A 144 14.54 17.15 -6.19
CA ALA A 144 15.70 16.69 -6.96
C ALA A 144 15.89 17.48 -8.26
N ALA A 145 14.80 17.80 -8.96
CA ALA A 145 14.84 18.59 -10.19
C ALA A 145 15.17 20.08 -9.93
N LYS A 146 14.68 20.65 -8.82
CA LYS A 146 14.95 22.05 -8.44
C LYS A 146 16.35 22.27 -7.87
N SER A 147 16.90 21.27 -7.18
CA SER A 147 18.23 21.33 -6.55
C SER A 147 19.10 20.15 -6.98
N PRO A 148 19.55 20.08 -8.26
CA PRO A 148 20.27 18.92 -8.79
C PRO A 148 21.64 18.66 -8.16
N HIS A 149 22.20 19.65 -7.47
CA HIS A 149 23.46 19.54 -6.72
C HIS A 149 23.30 18.74 -5.41
N VAL A 150 22.08 18.58 -4.90
CA VAL A 150 21.80 17.81 -3.68
C VAL A 150 21.54 16.36 -4.07
N GLY A 151 22.57 15.52 -3.98
CA GLY A 151 22.48 14.09 -4.30
C GLY A 151 21.47 13.32 -3.45
N ASP A 152 21.23 13.77 -2.21
CA ASP A 152 20.31 13.11 -1.27
C ASP A 152 18.87 13.07 -1.77
N TYR A 153 18.41 14.05 -2.56
CA TYR A 153 17.06 14.01 -3.12
C TYR A 153 16.89 12.91 -4.16
N ARG A 154 17.93 12.55 -4.91
CA ARG A 154 17.87 11.40 -5.83
C ARG A 154 17.89 10.08 -5.05
N ALA A 155 18.72 10.00 -4.03
CA ALA A 155 18.74 8.84 -3.13
C ALA A 155 17.38 8.65 -2.44
N LEU A 156 16.74 9.74 -1.99
CA LEU A 156 15.42 9.73 -1.35
C LEU A 156 14.34 9.12 -2.27
N VAL A 157 14.32 9.46 -3.56
CA VAL A 157 13.36 8.88 -4.50
C VAL A 157 13.52 7.36 -4.59
N HIS A 158 14.75 6.86 -4.67
CA HIS A 158 15.01 5.42 -4.68
C HIS A 158 14.66 4.74 -3.35
N GLN A 159 14.95 5.39 -2.22
CA GLN A 159 14.61 4.88 -0.90
C GLN A 159 13.08 4.78 -0.71
N LEU A 160 12.32 5.77 -1.18
CA LEU A 160 10.85 5.73 -1.15
C LEU A 160 10.31 4.56 -1.99
N ASP A 161 10.87 4.30 -3.17
CA ASP A 161 10.48 3.18 -4.04
C ASP A 161 10.75 1.82 -3.35
N GLN A 162 11.92 1.66 -2.75
CA GLN A 162 12.31 0.44 -2.02
C GLN A 162 11.48 0.23 -0.74
N PHE A 163 11.25 1.31 0.02
CA PHE A 163 10.43 1.30 1.22
C PHE A 163 9.00 0.87 0.89
N LEU A 164 8.38 1.49 -0.12
CA LEU A 164 7.03 1.14 -0.51
C LEU A 164 6.93 -0.32 -0.96
N TYR A 165 7.91 -0.84 -1.70
CA TYR A 165 7.91 -2.25 -2.09
C TYR A 165 7.85 -3.19 -0.89
N CYS A 166 8.69 -2.95 0.13
CA CYS A 166 8.71 -3.74 1.36
C CYS A 166 7.39 -3.63 2.12
N GLU A 167 6.85 -2.42 2.25
CA GLU A 167 5.56 -2.19 2.91
C GLU A 167 4.41 -2.89 2.18
N LEU A 168 4.33 -2.79 0.86
CA LEU A 168 3.30 -3.47 0.06
C LEU A 168 3.36 -4.99 0.27
N ARG A 169 4.55 -5.57 0.37
CA ARG A 169 4.72 -7.00 0.66
C ARG A 169 4.18 -7.37 2.03
N LEU A 170 4.44 -6.54 3.05
CA LEU A 170 3.92 -6.75 4.41
C LEU A 170 2.40 -6.60 4.46
N ILE A 171 1.84 -5.62 3.74
CA ILE A 171 0.38 -5.45 3.65
C ILE A 171 -0.28 -6.67 3.02
N VAL A 172 0.26 -7.21 1.92
CA VAL A 172 -0.31 -8.40 1.28
C VAL A 172 -0.23 -9.62 2.20
N LEU A 173 0.85 -9.75 2.98
CA LEU A 173 0.98 -10.77 4.02
C LEU A 173 -0.10 -10.61 5.10
N GLU A 174 -0.33 -9.39 5.59
CA GLU A 174 -1.38 -9.10 6.57
C GLU A 174 -2.78 -9.34 6.00
N ILE A 175 -3.06 -8.93 4.76
CA ILE A 175 -4.34 -9.22 4.08
C ILE A 175 -4.60 -10.73 4.04
N ARG A 176 -3.59 -11.53 3.70
CA ARG A 176 -3.69 -13.00 3.72
C ARG A 176 -3.98 -13.53 5.12
N ASN A 177 -3.35 -12.97 6.15
CA ASN A 177 -3.53 -13.41 7.54
C ASN A 177 -4.90 -12.99 8.13
N ILE A 178 -5.52 -11.94 7.57
CA ILE A 178 -6.85 -11.48 7.98
C ILE A 178 -7.96 -12.39 7.44
N TYR A 179 -7.81 -12.88 6.21
CA TYR A 179 -8.71 -13.89 5.64
C TYR A 179 -8.55 -15.24 6.34
#